data_AF-A0A260RN94-F1
#
_entry.id   AF-A0A260RN94-F1
#
_cell.length_a   1.000
_cell.length_b   1.000
_cell.length_c   1.000
_cell.angle_alpha   90.00
_cell.angle_beta   90.00
_cell.angle_gamma   90.00
#
_symmetry.space_group_name_H-M   'P 1'
#
loop_
_entity.id
_entity.type
_entity.pdbx_description
1 polymer ?
#
loop_
_entity_poly.entity_id
_entity_poly.type
_entity_poly.pdbx_seq_one_letter_code
_entity_poly.pdbx_strand_id
1 'polypeptide(L)'
;MHTGLRIKVTVKEDFLQMINKINNEESYFTDYIDQFSFLTNFAKLKRSALIPSGVSAYMPTGWEIGEYPNEQATDGFERQFNMDTGFWSFQCCLKNYDNIIEHFLTDVLANIIESSEHIETKHEEDDESELFEYVNGEIVRAAIK
;
A
#
# COMPACT_ATOMS: atom_id res chain seq x y z
N MET A 1 -6.25 -15.17 -7.24
CA MET A 1 -7.05 -14.48 -6.22
C MET A 1 -6.61 -13.04 -6.07
N HIS A 2 -7.46 -12.19 -5.51
CA HIS A 2 -7.11 -10.81 -5.15
C HIS A 2 -6.77 -10.69 -3.67
N THR A 3 -5.89 -9.74 -3.38
CA THR A 3 -5.56 -9.32 -2.03
C THR A 3 -5.71 -7.81 -1.96
N GLY A 4 -6.52 -7.36 -1.01
CA GLY A 4 -6.64 -5.95 -0.65
C GLY A 4 -5.54 -5.51 0.28
N LEU A 5 -5.27 -4.22 0.23
CA LEU A 5 -4.28 -3.54 1.04
C LEU A 5 -4.89 -2.23 1.55
N ARG A 6 -4.78 -1.98 2.85
CA ARG A 6 -5.17 -0.73 3.54
C ARG A 6 -3.98 -0.19 4.31
N ILE A 7 -3.56 1.03 3.98
CA ILE A 7 -2.34 1.64 4.51
C ILE A 7 -2.63 3.04 5.07
N LYS A 8 -2.06 3.30 6.25
CA LYS A 8 -1.84 4.63 6.83
C LYS A 8 -0.48 4.66 7.50
N VAL A 9 0.45 5.42 6.94
CA VAL A 9 1.85 5.45 7.36
C VAL A 9 2.42 6.86 7.26
N THR A 10 3.53 7.06 7.95
CA THR A 10 4.37 8.25 7.78
C THR A 10 5.59 7.85 6.95
N VAL A 11 5.80 8.49 5.81
CA VAL A 11 6.92 8.26 4.90
C VAL A 11 8.14 9.07 5.36
N LYS A 12 9.34 8.48 5.31
CA LYS A 12 10.60 9.18 5.63
C LYS A 12 10.84 10.34 4.64
N GLU A 13 11.51 11.38 5.13
CA GLU A 13 11.78 12.61 4.37
C GLU A 13 12.41 12.37 2.98
N ASP A 14 13.38 11.44 2.89
CA ASP A 14 14.11 11.11 1.67
C ASP A 14 13.21 10.56 0.54
N PHE A 15 12.01 10.06 0.87
CA PHE A 15 11.10 9.42 -0.09
C PHE A 15 9.83 10.24 -0.37
N LEU A 16 9.64 11.40 0.26
CA LEU A 16 8.41 12.19 0.13
C LEU A 16 8.13 12.57 -1.32
N GLN A 17 9.15 13.02 -2.06
CA GLN A 17 9.00 13.40 -3.46
C GLN A 17 8.60 12.22 -4.36
N MET A 18 9.17 11.04 -4.12
CA MET A 18 8.80 9.83 -4.87
C MET A 18 7.34 9.46 -4.60
N ILE A 19 6.94 9.42 -3.33
CA ILE A 19 5.57 9.03 -2.97
C ILE A 19 4.55 10.06 -3.43
N ASN A 20 4.85 11.37 -3.37
CA ASN A 20 3.97 12.40 -3.90
C ASN A 20 3.68 12.19 -5.39
N LYS A 21 4.71 11.90 -6.19
CA LYS A 21 4.55 11.65 -7.63
C LYS A 21 3.80 10.35 -7.90
N ILE A 22 4.10 9.27 -7.19
CA ILE A 22 3.37 8.00 -7.33
C ILE A 22 1.90 8.14 -6.91
N ASN A 23 1.61 8.96 -5.90
CA ASN A 23 0.26 9.13 -5.39
C ASN A 23 -0.61 10.04 -6.27
N ASN A 24 -0.03 11.15 -6.75
CA ASN A 24 -0.76 12.25 -7.37
C ASN A 24 -0.51 12.41 -8.88
N GLU A 25 0.50 11.75 -9.44
CA GLU A 25 0.89 11.84 -10.85
C GLU A 25 0.94 10.43 -11.49
N GLU A 26 1.13 10.36 -12.81
CA GLU A 26 1.33 9.09 -13.52
C GLU A 26 2.78 8.59 -13.39
N SER A 27 3.22 8.34 -12.15
CA SER A 27 4.55 7.82 -11.85
C SER A 27 4.47 6.50 -11.07
N TYR A 28 5.49 5.66 -11.24
CA TYR A 28 5.54 4.32 -10.69
C TYR A 28 6.87 4.06 -9.99
N PHE A 29 6.92 3.07 -9.10
CA PHE A 29 8.16 2.66 -8.43
C PHE A 29 9.29 2.29 -9.42
N THR A 30 8.94 1.82 -10.61
CA THR A 30 9.90 1.52 -11.69
C THR A 30 10.70 2.74 -12.13
N ASP A 31 10.15 3.95 -12.01
CA ASP A 31 10.78 5.18 -12.49
C ASP A 31 11.91 5.64 -11.55
N TYR A 32 12.01 5.06 -10.35
CA TYR A 32 12.95 5.45 -9.31
C TYR A 32 14.01 4.39 -9.02
N ILE A 33 14.10 3.31 -9.79
CA ILE A 33 15.06 2.22 -9.53
C ILE A 33 16.53 2.67 -9.56
N ASP A 34 16.83 3.67 -10.40
CA ASP A 34 18.19 4.25 -10.51
C ASP A 34 18.57 5.07 -9.27
N GLN A 35 17.57 5.64 -8.58
CA GLN A 35 17.75 6.40 -7.34
C GLN A 35 17.70 5.50 -6.11
N PHE A 36 16.83 4.49 -6.11
CA PHE A 36 16.53 3.63 -4.98
C PHE A 36 16.61 2.16 -5.39
N SER A 37 17.80 1.58 -5.24
CA SER A 37 18.09 0.22 -5.71
C SER A 37 17.25 -0.87 -5.05
N PHE A 38 16.73 -0.65 -3.83
CA PHE A 38 15.82 -1.59 -3.15
C PHE A 38 14.51 -1.82 -3.91
N LEU A 39 14.11 -0.90 -4.80
CA LEU A 39 12.92 -1.05 -5.64
C LEU A 39 13.09 -2.08 -6.77
N THR A 40 14.33 -2.49 -7.09
CA THR A 40 14.64 -3.27 -8.30
C THR A 40 13.86 -4.58 -8.41
N ASN A 41 13.67 -5.28 -7.29
CA ASN A 41 12.96 -6.56 -7.31
C ASN A 41 11.46 -6.34 -7.46
N PHE A 42 10.89 -5.45 -6.64
CA PHE A 42 9.49 -5.09 -6.69
C PHE A 42 9.07 -4.52 -8.07
N ALA A 43 9.89 -3.66 -8.65
CA ALA A 43 9.65 -3.04 -9.95
C ALA A 43 9.49 -4.05 -11.10
N LYS A 44 10.10 -5.22 -11.01
CA LYS A 44 9.98 -6.30 -12.02
C LYS A 44 8.69 -7.10 -11.89
N LEU A 45 8.01 -7.03 -10.74
CA LEU A 45 6.80 -7.78 -10.51
C LEU A 45 5.66 -7.23 -11.36
N LYS A 46 4.92 -8.14 -11.97
CA LYS A 46 3.75 -7.78 -12.76
C LYS A 46 2.72 -7.13 -11.83
N ARG A 47 2.19 -5.96 -12.22
CA ARG A 47 1.21 -5.16 -11.45
C ARG A 47 1.81 -4.30 -10.32
N SER A 48 3.12 -4.16 -10.21
CA SER A 48 3.76 -3.25 -9.23
C SER A 48 3.26 -1.81 -9.38
N ALA A 49 3.00 -1.40 -10.63
CA ALA A 49 2.39 -0.13 -11.00
C ALA A 49 0.95 0.11 -10.49
N LEU A 50 0.26 -0.94 -9.99
CA LEU A 50 -1.09 -0.83 -9.45
C LEU A 50 -1.10 -0.49 -7.95
N ILE A 51 0.04 -0.36 -7.28
CA ILE A 51 0.08 0.14 -5.90
C ILE A 51 0.55 1.60 -5.97
N PRO A 52 -0.19 2.57 -5.42
CA PRO A 52 -1.36 2.47 -4.54
C PRO A 52 -2.74 2.59 -5.23
N SER A 53 -2.83 2.49 -6.55
CA SER A 53 -4.00 2.92 -7.35
C SER A 53 -4.95 1.80 -7.81
N GLY A 54 -4.70 0.55 -7.43
CA GLY A 54 -5.47 -0.61 -7.86
C GLY A 54 -6.91 -0.57 -7.35
N VAL A 55 -7.86 -0.85 -8.23
CA VAL A 55 -9.29 -0.80 -7.91
C VAL A 55 -9.62 -1.84 -6.84
N SER A 56 -10.29 -1.42 -5.77
CA SER A 56 -10.86 -2.33 -4.77
C SER A 56 -11.90 -3.24 -5.42
N ALA A 57 -11.62 -4.54 -5.49
CA ALA A 57 -12.56 -5.53 -5.98
C ALA A 57 -12.50 -6.73 -5.06
N TYR A 58 -13.66 -7.36 -4.80
CA TYR A 58 -13.77 -8.54 -3.94
C TYR A 58 -13.33 -8.29 -2.48
N MET A 59 -13.44 -7.04 -2.01
CA MET A 59 -13.10 -6.61 -0.65
C MET A 59 -14.35 -6.52 0.25
N PRO A 60 -14.20 -6.46 1.58
CA PRO A 60 -15.32 -6.31 2.50
C PRO A 60 -16.19 -5.11 2.13
N THR A 61 -17.52 -5.26 2.21
CA THR A 61 -18.48 -4.16 1.94
C THR A 61 -18.31 -2.96 2.86
N GLY A 62 -17.62 -3.11 3.98
CA GLY A 62 -17.27 -1.98 4.86
C GLY A 62 -16.11 -1.13 4.35
N TRP A 63 -15.32 -1.62 3.38
CA TRP A 63 -14.14 -0.88 2.90
C TRP A 63 -14.47 0.28 1.97
N GLU A 64 -15.61 0.17 1.30
CA GLU A 64 -16.09 1.17 0.35
C GLU A 64 -17.58 1.38 0.51
N ILE A 65 -18.01 2.62 0.39
CA ILE A 65 -19.42 3.00 0.39
C ILE A 65 -19.78 3.73 -0.91
N GLY A 66 -21.04 3.63 -1.31
CA GLY A 66 -21.54 4.25 -2.53
C GLY A 66 -21.88 3.23 -3.61
N GLU A 67 -22.02 3.71 -4.84
CA GLU A 67 -22.40 2.92 -6.00
C GLU A 67 -21.34 3.01 -7.07
N TYR A 68 -21.09 1.88 -7.74
CA TYR A 68 -20.21 1.82 -8.89
C TYR A 68 -20.57 2.85 -9.97
N PRO A 69 -19.59 3.61 -10.52
CA PRO A 69 -18.14 3.56 -10.30
C PRO A 69 -17.61 4.63 -9.31
N ASN A 70 -18.47 5.18 -8.46
CA ASN A 70 -18.16 6.32 -7.58
C ASN A 70 -18.01 5.91 -6.12
N GLU A 71 -17.62 4.66 -5.85
CA GLU A 71 -17.34 4.20 -4.51
C GLU A 71 -16.27 5.05 -3.84
N GLN A 72 -16.42 5.24 -2.53
CA GLN A 72 -15.49 6.00 -1.71
C GLN A 72 -14.94 5.10 -0.61
N ALA A 73 -13.63 5.18 -0.41
CA ALA A 73 -12.97 4.54 0.72
C ALA A 73 -13.57 5.03 2.04
N THR A 74 -13.71 4.12 3.00
CA THR A 74 -14.14 4.44 4.36
C THR A 74 -12.94 4.64 5.28
N ASP A 75 -13.21 5.14 6.48
CA ASP A 75 -12.27 5.14 7.61
C ASP A 75 -10.95 5.88 7.35
N GLY A 76 -10.86 6.83 6.42
CA GLY A 76 -9.64 7.57 6.16
C GLY A 76 -8.63 6.84 5.26
N PHE A 77 -9.06 5.83 4.50
CA PHE A 77 -8.22 5.12 3.53
C PHE A 77 -8.33 5.67 2.10
N GLU A 78 -8.96 6.82 1.92
CA GLU A 78 -8.86 7.56 0.67
C GLU A 78 -7.39 7.78 0.29
N ARG A 79 -7.10 7.68 -1.00
CA ARG A 79 -5.76 7.89 -1.52
C ARG A 79 -5.38 9.35 -1.36
N GLN A 80 -4.44 9.64 -0.47
CA GLN A 80 -3.95 10.98 -0.19
C GLN A 80 -2.51 10.94 0.29
N PHE A 81 -1.80 12.02 0.03
CA PHE A 81 -0.44 12.22 0.51
C PHE A 81 -0.24 13.66 0.96
N ASN A 82 0.24 13.85 2.19
CA ASN A 82 0.55 15.15 2.75
C ASN A 82 2.07 15.36 2.79
N MET A 83 2.56 16.25 1.92
CA MET A 83 3.98 16.56 1.78
C MET A 83 4.63 17.16 3.04
N ASP A 84 3.87 17.86 3.88
CA ASP A 84 4.40 18.54 5.06
C ASP A 84 4.62 17.58 6.24
N THR A 85 3.83 16.50 6.28
CA THR A 85 3.83 15.53 7.40
C THR A 85 4.36 14.16 7.00
N GLY A 86 4.46 13.86 5.70
CA GLY A 86 4.74 12.53 5.19
C GLY A 86 3.60 11.53 5.35
N PHE A 87 2.42 11.97 5.81
CA PHE A 87 1.26 11.10 5.95
C PHE A 87 0.80 10.60 4.58
N TRP A 88 0.78 9.27 4.42
CA TRP A 88 0.31 8.57 3.24
C TRP A 88 -0.77 7.59 3.64
N SER A 89 -1.96 7.74 3.05
CA SER A 89 -3.02 6.75 3.17
C SER A 89 -3.55 6.35 1.81
N PHE A 90 -3.94 5.08 1.70
CA PHE A 90 -4.63 4.55 0.54
C PHE A 90 -5.25 3.20 0.87
N GLN A 91 -6.16 2.78 0.01
CA GLN A 91 -6.51 1.38 -0.16
C GLN A 91 -6.42 1.00 -1.63
N CYS A 92 -6.05 -0.25 -1.88
CA CYS A 92 -6.10 -0.81 -3.22
C CYS A 92 -6.32 -2.31 -3.17
N CYS A 93 -6.77 -2.89 -4.29
CA CYS A 93 -6.82 -4.34 -4.45
C CYS A 93 -6.22 -4.74 -5.79
N LEU A 94 -5.52 -5.87 -5.81
CA LEU A 94 -4.95 -6.43 -7.03
C LEU A 94 -4.83 -7.94 -6.92
N LYS A 95 -4.74 -8.59 -8.08
CA LYS A 95 -4.37 -10.00 -8.13
C LYS A 95 -2.97 -10.16 -7.55
N ASN A 96 -2.84 -10.91 -6.46
CA ASN A 96 -1.58 -11.11 -5.76
C ASN A 96 -0.72 -12.17 -6.46
N TYR A 97 -0.37 -11.91 -7.72
CA TYR A 97 0.57 -12.77 -8.44
C TYR A 97 1.99 -12.50 -7.96
N ASP A 98 2.79 -13.57 -7.91
CA ASP A 98 4.20 -13.51 -7.50
C ASP A 98 4.40 -12.86 -6.11
N ASN A 99 3.42 -12.98 -5.22
CA ASN A 99 3.42 -12.41 -3.86
C ASN A 99 3.74 -10.91 -3.82
N ILE A 100 3.16 -10.15 -4.77
CA ILE A 100 3.44 -8.73 -4.93
C ILE A 100 3.07 -7.89 -3.70
N ILE A 101 2.03 -8.26 -2.96
CA ILE A 101 1.66 -7.56 -1.73
C ILE A 101 2.74 -7.77 -0.67
N GLU A 102 3.21 -8.99 -0.51
CA GLU A 102 4.27 -9.34 0.43
C GLU A 102 5.56 -8.60 0.08
N HIS A 103 5.95 -8.61 -1.20
CA HIS A 103 7.10 -7.85 -1.70
C HIS A 103 6.92 -6.34 -1.52
N PHE A 104 5.72 -5.80 -1.68
CA PHE A 104 5.47 -4.40 -1.38
C PHE A 104 5.70 -4.09 0.10
N LEU A 105 5.19 -4.93 1.01
CA LEU A 105 5.38 -4.74 2.45
C LEU A 105 6.86 -4.82 2.85
N THR A 106 7.59 -5.85 2.39
CA THR A 106 8.96 -6.12 2.85
C THR A 106 10.02 -5.32 2.10
N ASP A 107 9.90 -5.21 0.78
CA ASP A 107 10.96 -4.65 -0.06
C ASP A 107 10.80 -3.14 -0.23
N VAL A 108 9.56 -2.64 -0.19
CA VAL A 108 9.26 -1.22 -0.41
C VAL A 108 8.86 -0.54 0.90
N LEU A 109 7.70 -0.89 1.46
CA LEU A 109 7.07 -0.17 2.57
C LEU A 109 8.01 -0.08 3.77
N ALA A 110 8.60 -1.21 4.19
CA ALA A 110 9.55 -1.29 5.30
C ALA A 110 10.74 -0.31 5.18
N ASN A 111 11.19 -0.07 3.94
CA ASN A 111 12.33 0.81 3.65
C ASN A 111 11.94 2.29 3.64
N ILE A 112 10.71 2.62 3.22
CA ILE A 112 10.31 4.00 2.97
C ILE A 112 9.57 4.68 4.11
N ILE A 113 9.02 3.94 5.06
CA ILE A 113 8.22 4.52 6.17
C ILE A 113 9.06 4.75 7.42
N GLU A 114 8.66 5.73 8.22
CA GLU A 114 9.18 6.04 9.55
C GLU A 114 8.29 5.41 10.65
N SER A 115 6.97 5.40 10.43
CA SER A 115 6.00 4.81 11.35
C SER A 115 4.75 4.34 10.61
N SER A 116 3.99 3.44 11.25
CA SER A 116 2.71 2.95 10.75
C SER A 116 1.58 3.22 11.74
N GLU A 117 0.48 3.77 11.25
CA GLU A 117 -0.79 3.83 12.00
C GLU A 117 -1.65 2.60 11.70
N HIS A 118 -1.66 2.15 10.45
CA HIS A 118 -2.45 0.99 10.02
C HIS A 118 -1.83 0.32 8.80
N ILE A 119 -1.67 -1.00 8.88
CA ILE A 119 -1.28 -1.84 7.75
C ILE A 119 -2.13 -3.10 7.81
N GLU A 120 -2.93 -3.31 6.78
CA GLU A 120 -3.89 -4.40 6.70
C GLU A 120 -3.88 -5.02 5.32
N THR A 121 -3.90 -6.35 5.27
CA THR A 121 -4.17 -7.11 4.06
C THR A 121 -5.41 -7.96 4.24
N LYS A 122 -6.13 -8.18 3.13
CA LYS A 122 -7.30 -9.05 3.10
C LYS A 122 -7.27 -9.88 1.83
N HIS A 123 -6.97 -11.17 1.95
CA HIS A 123 -7.17 -12.10 0.83
C HIS A 123 -8.67 -12.33 0.62
N GLU A 124 -9.12 -12.41 -0.64
CA GLU A 124 -10.54 -12.50 -0.99
C GLU A 124 -11.26 -13.73 -0.41
N GLU A 125 -10.51 -14.80 -0.11
CA GLU A 125 -11.05 -16.08 0.40
C GLU A 125 -10.95 -16.23 1.92
N ASP A 126 -10.19 -15.37 2.60
CA ASP A 126 -10.05 -15.48 4.06
C ASP A 126 -11.33 -14.98 4.74
N ASP A 127 -11.58 -15.39 5.97
CA ASP A 127 -12.70 -14.83 6.76
C ASP A 127 -12.32 -13.47 7.35
N GLU A 128 -11.08 -13.34 7.82
CA GLU A 128 -10.56 -12.18 8.55
C GLU A 128 -9.45 -11.47 7.78
N SER A 129 -9.16 -10.24 8.18
CA SER A 129 -7.98 -9.49 7.71
C SER A 129 -6.72 -9.86 8.49
N GLU A 130 -5.56 -9.70 7.86
CA GLU A 130 -4.28 -9.73 8.54
C GLU A 130 -3.80 -8.30 8.82
N LEU A 131 -3.45 -8.03 10.08
CA LEU A 131 -2.91 -6.76 10.52
C LEU A 131 -1.40 -6.85 10.70
N PHE A 132 -0.70 -5.75 10.43
CA PHE A 132 0.75 -5.66 10.53
C PHE A 132 1.18 -4.40 11.28
N GLU A 133 2.37 -4.47 11.89
CA GLU A 133 3.03 -3.38 12.60
C GLU A 133 4.41 -3.11 11.98
N TYR A 134 4.85 -1.86 12.00
CA TYR A 134 6.22 -1.49 11.69
C TYR A 134 7.09 -1.46 12.94
N VAL A 135 8.04 -2.39 13.04
CA VAL A 135 8.91 -2.55 14.21
C VAL A 135 10.36 -2.63 13.75
N ASN A 136 11.19 -1.67 14.19
CA ASN A 136 12.64 -1.66 13.95
C ASN A 136 13.07 -1.83 12.48
N GLY A 137 12.32 -1.26 11.53
CA GLY A 137 12.65 -1.38 10.11
C GLY A 137 11.98 -2.55 9.40
N GLU A 138 11.16 -3.34 10.09
CA GLU A 138 10.49 -4.52 9.55
C GLU A 138 8.96 -4.39 9.67
N ILE A 139 8.25 -4.96 8.69
CA ILE A 139 6.79 -5.13 8.74
C ILE A 139 6.51 -6.53 9.28
N VAL A 140 5.93 -6.61 10.46
CA VAL A 140 5.65 -7.87 11.15
C VAL A 140 4.15 -8.03 11.36
N ARG A 141 3.66 -9.27 11.27
CA ARG A 141 2.25 -9.55 11.56
C ARG A 141 1.94 -9.19 13.01
N ALA A 142 0.89 -8.41 13.22
CA ALA A 142 0.41 -8.05 14.55
C ALA A 142 -0.13 -9.32 15.24
N ALA A 143 0.27 -9.53 16.49
CA ALA A 143 -0.34 -10.57 17.31
C ALA A 143 -1.81 -10.18 17.59
N ILE A 144 -2.74 -11.08 17.28
CA ILE A 144 -4.14 -10.92 17.71
C ILE A 144 -4.14 -10.93 19.24
N LYS A 145 -4.52 -9.81 19.86
CA LYS A 145 -4.68 -9.69 21.32
C LYS A 145 -5.96 -10.34 21.79
#